data_AF-A0A970NI27-F1
#
_entry.id   AF-A0A970NI27-F1
#
_cell.length_a   1.000
_cell.length_b   1.000
_cell.length_c   1.000
_cell.angle_alpha   90.00
_cell.angle_beta   90.00
_cell.angle_gamma   90.00
#
_symmetry.space_group_name_H-M   'P 1'
#
loop_
_entity.id
_entity.type
_entity.pdbx_description
1 polymer ?
#
loop_
_entity_poly.entity_id
_entity_poly.type
_entity_poly.pdbx_seq_one_letter_code
_entity_poly.pdbx_strand_id
1 'polypeptide(L)'
;MMRCVCVDSSSRRSSGAKPPPSGSAVQLTLDLDWGARSPIALPRPRPVERDAEWSEGLPLARCLHDLSTDICAKVPVLSHIDAGQVGFSLSFARNRRGSGTYAFIVPLRFEGGAVTKKHGRRTYTMPPVDLQGREALYLIYLLAPRFFDLPQRRKLHTIIHELYHISPEFDGDLRRFPGRRWAHGPSREAYDETIEGLTELYLTASGGEWPEVTSFLRYSHRDCRRLFGGIRAPVIARPHPVPA
;
A
#
# COMPACT_ATOMS: atom_id res chain seq x y z
N MET A 1 -2.43 -18.41 -10.75
CA MET A 1 -3.54 -17.54 -11.22
C MET A 1 -3.01 -16.13 -11.42
N MET A 2 -2.41 -15.92 -12.59
CA MET A 2 -2.14 -14.65 -13.24
C MET A 2 -2.11 -15.07 -14.71
N ARG A 3 -3.12 -14.71 -15.48
CA ARG A 3 -3.07 -14.92 -16.93
C ARG A 3 -3.04 -13.53 -17.55
N CYS A 4 -1.85 -13.17 -18.04
CA CYS A 4 -1.73 -12.35 -19.22
C CYS A 4 -2.54 -13.01 -20.33
N VAL A 5 -3.40 -12.25 -20.99
CA VAL A 5 -3.80 -12.56 -22.35
C VAL A 5 -3.55 -11.30 -23.17
N CYS A 6 -2.47 -11.35 -23.95
CA CYS A 6 -2.39 -10.57 -25.19
C CYS A 6 -3.08 -11.42 -26.25
N VAL A 7 -4.10 -10.89 -26.91
CA VAL A 7 -4.57 -11.46 -28.19
C VAL A 7 -4.25 -10.47 -29.28
N ASP A 8 -3.64 -11.01 -30.33
CA ASP A 8 -3.24 -10.33 -31.55
C ASP A 8 -4.45 -9.98 -32.43
N SER A 9 -4.14 -9.09 -33.36
CA SER A 9 -4.88 -8.39 -34.38
C SER A 9 -5.81 -9.22 -35.28
N SER A 10 -6.84 -8.52 -35.79
CA SER A 10 -7.54 -8.69 -37.08
C SER A 10 -8.94 -9.35 -37.09
N SER A 11 -9.99 -8.53 -37.21
CA SER A 11 -10.91 -8.51 -38.36
C SER A 11 -12.05 -7.49 -38.14
N ARG A 12 -12.57 -6.94 -39.25
CA ARG A 12 -13.51 -5.81 -39.35
C ARG A 12 -14.94 -6.16 -38.91
N ARG A 13 -15.69 -5.19 -38.34
CA ARG A 13 -16.90 -4.56 -38.92
C ARG A 13 -17.63 -3.60 -37.94
N SER A 14 -17.86 -2.40 -38.46
CA SER A 14 -18.97 -1.42 -38.33
C SER A 14 -19.88 -1.30 -37.09
N SER A 15 -20.08 -0.01 -36.77
CA SER A 15 -21.32 0.73 -36.44
C SER A 15 -21.83 0.76 -35.00
N GLY A 16 -22.16 1.98 -34.55
CA GLY A 16 -22.92 2.26 -33.34
C GLY A 16 -22.28 3.31 -32.43
N ALA A 17 -22.31 4.57 -32.82
CA ALA A 17 -21.94 5.68 -31.94
C ALA A 17 -22.94 5.82 -30.80
N LYS A 18 -22.44 5.90 -29.56
CA LYS A 18 -23.18 6.41 -28.40
C LYS A 18 -22.28 7.46 -27.73
N PRO A 19 -22.76 8.69 -27.43
CA PRO A 19 -21.93 9.72 -26.84
C PRO A 19 -21.51 9.28 -25.43
N PRO A 20 -20.26 9.55 -25.00
CA PRO A 20 -19.85 9.27 -23.63
C PRO A 20 -20.60 10.21 -22.67
N PRO A 21 -21.11 9.71 -21.53
CA PRO A 21 -21.55 10.59 -20.46
C PRO A 21 -20.34 11.35 -19.92
N SER A 22 -20.52 12.65 -19.73
CA SER A 22 -19.60 13.56 -19.03
C SER A 22 -19.23 12.96 -17.68
N GLY A 23 -17.97 12.52 -17.54
CA GLY A 23 -17.44 12.00 -16.29
C GLY A 23 -17.24 13.13 -15.29
N SER A 24 -18.08 13.19 -14.27
CA SER A 24 -17.75 13.92 -13.05
C SER A 24 -16.53 13.25 -12.42
N ALA A 25 -15.46 14.01 -12.19
CA ALA A 25 -14.32 13.56 -11.39
C ALA A 25 -14.85 13.08 -10.03
N VAL A 26 -14.79 11.78 -9.77
CA VAL A 26 -15.09 11.22 -8.45
C VAL A 26 -13.87 11.53 -7.59
N GLN A 27 -13.91 12.64 -6.86
CA GLN A 27 -13.00 12.87 -5.76
C GLN A 27 -13.34 11.88 -4.66
N LEU A 28 -12.41 10.95 -4.38
CA LEU A 28 -12.46 10.13 -3.18
C LEU A 28 -11.69 10.89 -2.09
N THR A 29 -12.43 11.64 -1.27
CA THR A 29 -11.89 12.27 -0.06
C THR A 29 -11.82 11.24 1.05
N LEU A 30 -10.64 11.04 1.62
CA LEU A 30 -10.44 10.20 2.79
C LEU A 30 -10.10 11.09 3.98
N ASP A 31 -11.10 11.29 4.84
CA ASP A 31 -10.92 11.86 6.17
C ASP A 31 -10.19 10.83 7.05
N LEU A 32 -8.87 10.83 6.94
CA LEU A 32 -8.00 10.23 7.93
C LEU A 32 -7.60 11.39 8.86
N ASP A 33 -7.33 11.19 10.14
CA ASP A 33 -6.81 12.26 10.99
C ASP A 33 -5.36 11.89 11.33
N TRP A 34 -4.40 12.58 10.72
CA TRP A 34 -2.96 12.39 10.97
C TRP A 34 -2.32 13.45 11.86
N GLY A 35 -3.13 14.31 12.49
CA GLY A 35 -2.64 15.44 13.26
C GLY A 35 -1.52 15.09 14.24
N ALA A 36 -0.53 15.99 14.31
CA ALA A 36 0.77 15.94 14.99
C ALA A 36 0.78 15.40 16.44
N ARG A 37 0.49 14.11 16.60
CA ARG A 37 0.59 13.38 17.86
C ARG A 37 1.81 12.47 17.79
N SER A 38 2.52 12.36 18.91
CA SER A 38 3.62 11.41 19.12
C SER A 38 3.28 10.01 18.60
N PRO A 39 4.30 9.17 18.31
CA PRO A 39 4.08 7.76 17.95
C PRO A 39 3.06 7.15 18.91
N ILE A 40 2.08 6.41 18.37
CA ILE A 40 1.11 5.71 19.22
C ILE A 40 1.90 4.75 20.10
N ALA A 41 2.01 5.06 21.39
CA ALA A 41 2.42 4.08 22.38
C ALA A 41 1.30 3.06 22.49
N LEU A 42 1.47 1.86 21.94
CA LEU A 42 0.47 0.82 22.12
C LEU A 42 0.57 0.32 23.57
N PRO A 43 -0.55 0.13 24.27
CA PRO A 43 -0.51 -0.37 25.63
C PRO A 43 0.18 -1.73 25.66
N ARG A 44 1.13 -1.90 26.60
CA ARG A 44 1.65 -3.23 26.94
C ARG A 44 0.46 -4.08 27.40
N PRO A 45 0.37 -5.37 27.02
CA PRO A 45 -0.77 -6.20 27.40
C PRO A 45 -0.81 -6.36 28.93
N ARG A 46 -1.71 -5.62 29.58
CA ARG A 46 -2.17 -5.89 30.94
C ARG A 46 -3.51 -6.63 30.88
N PRO A 47 -3.84 -7.46 31.88
CA PRO A 47 -5.19 -7.99 32.05
C PRO A 47 -6.19 -6.81 32.07
N VAL A 48 -7.25 -6.97 31.29
CA VAL A 48 -8.08 -5.90 30.73
C VAL A 48 -9.02 -5.26 31.77
N GLU A 49 -8.72 -4.04 32.20
CA GLU A 49 -9.77 -3.03 32.46
C GLU A 49 -9.90 -2.18 31.18
N ARG A 50 -11.14 -2.01 30.70
CA ARG A 50 -11.44 -1.40 29.40
C ARG A 50 -11.37 0.12 29.49
N ASP A 51 -10.31 0.71 28.95
CA ASP A 51 -10.26 2.15 28.69
C ASP A 51 -11.05 2.48 27.40
N ALA A 52 -11.93 3.48 27.47
CA ALA A 52 -12.86 3.90 26.41
C ALA A 52 -12.18 4.47 25.14
N GLU A 53 -10.86 4.72 25.16
CA GLU A 53 -10.11 5.26 24.02
C GLU A 53 -9.80 4.19 22.95
N TRP A 54 -9.86 2.91 23.33
CA TRP A 54 -9.51 1.76 22.47
C TRP A 54 -10.71 0.92 22.03
N SER A 55 -11.94 1.39 22.26
CA SER A 55 -13.16 0.70 21.85
C SER A 55 -13.47 0.76 20.35
N GLU A 56 -12.62 1.40 19.54
CA GLU A 56 -12.90 1.69 18.12
C GLU A 56 -12.05 0.93 17.08
N GLY A 57 -11.21 -0.03 17.49
CA GLY A 57 -10.33 -0.79 16.58
C GLY A 57 -8.89 -0.30 16.55
N LEU A 58 -7.95 -1.19 16.19
CA LEU A 58 -6.56 -0.83 15.92
C LEU A 58 -6.50 0.16 14.74
N PRO A 59 -5.98 1.39 14.90
CA PRO A 59 -5.92 2.40 13.84
C PRO A 59 -4.82 2.08 12.82
N LEU A 60 -5.03 1.04 12.01
CA LEU A 60 -4.02 0.43 11.16
C LEU A 60 -3.38 1.42 10.19
N ALA A 61 -4.19 2.24 9.51
CA ALA A 61 -3.65 3.21 8.58
C ALA A 61 -2.62 4.11 9.29
N ARG A 62 -2.97 4.61 10.50
CA ARG A 62 -2.10 5.45 11.33
C ARG A 62 -0.79 4.77 11.67
N CYS A 63 -0.89 3.56 12.21
CA CYS A 63 0.28 2.74 12.51
C CYS A 63 1.17 2.50 11.28
N LEU A 64 0.57 2.32 10.09
CA LEU A 64 1.32 2.07 8.86
C LEU A 64 2.06 3.31 8.38
N HIS A 65 1.44 4.50 8.32
CA HIS A 65 2.25 5.65 7.94
C HIS A 65 3.26 6.04 9.00
N ASP A 66 2.97 5.94 10.31
CA ASP A 66 3.99 6.18 11.34
C ASP A 66 5.20 5.25 11.14
N LEU A 67 4.94 3.97 10.87
CA LEU A 67 5.99 2.99 10.58
C LEU A 67 6.72 3.31 9.26
N SER A 68 5.99 3.68 8.20
CA SER A 68 6.61 4.06 6.93
C SER A 68 7.48 5.31 7.07
N THR A 69 7.05 6.32 7.82
CA THR A 69 7.86 7.51 8.14
C THR A 69 9.15 7.11 8.86
N ASP A 70 9.07 6.25 9.87
CA ASP A 70 10.25 5.78 10.62
C ASP A 70 11.19 4.93 9.74
N ILE A 71 10.65 4.07 8.88
CA ILE A 71 11.44 3.30 7.90
C ILE A 71 12.19 4.25 6.95
N CYS A 72 11.49 5.23 6.36
CA CYS A 72 12.09 6.15 5.39
C CYS A 72 13.15 7.06 6.01
N ALA A 73 13.02 7.38 7.31
CA ALA A 73 14.04 8.11 8.05
C ALA A 73 15.32 7.28 8.32
N LYS A 74 15.21 5.96 8.43
CA LYS A 74 16.31 5.06 8.83
C LYS A 74 16.93 4.26 7.69
N VAL A 75 16.22 4.09 6.58
CA VAL A 75 16.65 3.29 5.43
C VAL A 75 16.94 4.23 4.25
N PRO A 76 18.21 4.56 3.96
CA PRO A 76 18.56 5.59 2.98
C PRO A 76 18.00 5.36 1.57
N VAL A 77 17.87 4.10 1.14
CA VAL A 77 17.29 3.75 -0.17
C VAL A 77 15.81 4.15 -0.28
N LEU A 78 15.11 4.31 0.84
CA LEU A 78 13.69 4.64 0.92
C LEU A 78 13.42 6.09 1.36
N SER A 79 14.45 6.91 1.60
CA SER A 79 14.30 8.26 2.16
C SER A 79 13.59 9.27 1.23
N HIS A 80 13.48 8.95 -0.06
CA HIS A 80 12.78 9.75 -1.07
C HIS A 80 11.25 9.72 -0.93
N ILE A 81 10.71 8.83 -0.08
CA ILE A 81 9.27 8.60 0.05
C ILE A 81 8.67 9.54 1.09
N ASP A 82 7.72 10.38 0.68
CA ASP A 82 6.83 11.10 1.61
C ASP A 82 5.63 10.22 1.97
N ALA A 83 5.62 9.67 3.20
CA ALA A 83 4.53 8.85 3.71
C ALA A 83 3.16 9.59 3.71
N GLY A 84 3.16 10.93 3.73
CA GLY A 84 1.95 11.75 3.66
C GLY A 84 1.23 11.69 2.30
N GLN A 85 1.89 11.18 1.25
CA GLN A 85 1.28 10.95 -0.07
C GLN A 85 1.10 9.46 -0.40
N VAL A 86 1.28 8.58 0.61
CA VAL A 86 1.05 7.14 0.51
C VAL A 86 -0.17 6.76 1.35
N GLY A 87 -1.27 6.41 0.68
CA GLY A 87 -2.49 5.98 1.34
C GLY A 87 -2.43 4.49 1.71
N PHE A 88 -3.00 4.12 2.86
CA PHE A 88 -3.08 2.73 3.32
C PHE A 88 -4.53 2.27 3.42
N SER A 89 -4.84 1.15 2.76
CA SER A 89 -6.19 0.58 2.73
C SER A 89 -6.18 -0.87 3.19
N LEU A 90 -7.30 -1.31 3.76
CA LEU A 90 -7.59 -2.71 3.91
C LEU A 90 -8.22 -3.29 2.64
N SER A 91 -7.87 -4.54 2.36
CA SER A 91 -8.58 -5.39 1.42
C SER A 91 -8.84 -6.74 2.08
N PHE A 92 -9.95 -7.39 1.72
CA PHE A 92 -10.30 -8.69 2.30
C PHE A 92 -9.99 -9.80 1.30
N ALA A 93 -9.12 -10.73 1.71
CA ALA A 93 -8.83 -11.90 0.90
C ALA A 93 -10.08 -12.79 0.84
N ARG A 94 -10.54 -13.12 -0.37
CA ARG A 94 -11.68 -14.04 -0.59
C ARG A 94 -11.43 -15.46 -0.03
N ASN A 95 -10.17 -15.84 0.22
CA ASN A 95 -9.75 -17.14 0.75
C ASN A 95 -8.63 -16.98 1.79
N ARG A 96 -8.57 -17.83 2.84
CA ARG A 96 -7.57 -17.76 3.92
C ARG A 96 -6.28 -18.58 3.68
N ARG A 97 -6.18 -19.38 2.61
CA ARG A 97 -5.01 -20.25 2.35
C ARG A 97 -3.71 -19.43 2.13
N GLY A 98 -2.59 -19.93 2.67
CA GLY A 98 -1.31 -19.23 2.90
C GLY A 98 -0.32 -19.10 1.73
N SER A 99 -0.73 -19.38 0.49
CA SER A 99 0.04 -19.01 -0.70
C SER A 99 -0.73 -17.95 -1.49
N GLY A 100 -0.31 -16.69 -1.38
CA GLY A 100 -0.96 -15.58 -2.06
C GLY A 100 -0.42 -14.22 -1.64
N THR A 101 -0.90 -13.18 -2.31
CA THR A 101 -0.59 -11.77 -2.03
C THR A 101 -0.98 -11.41 -0.60
N TYR A 102 -0.06 -10.79 0.14
CA TYR A 102 -0.27 -10.26 1.49
C TYR A 102 -0.51 -8.76 1.50
N ALA A 103 0.16 -8.07 0.60
CA ALA A 103 -0.03 -6.67 0.31
C ALA A 103 0.17 -6.42 -1.19
N PHE A 104 -0.30 -5.28 -1.67
CA PHE A 104 0.06 -4.79 -2.99
C PHE A 104 -0.04 -3.26 -3.04
N ILE A 105 0.80 -2.64 -3.86
CA ILE A 105 0.76 -1.22 -4.16
C ILE A 105 0.02 -0.92 -5.48
N VAL A 106 -0.61 0.25 -5.55
CA VAL A 106 -1.21 0.83 -6.75
C VAL A 106 -0.61 2.22 -6.98
N PRO A 107 0.05 2.46 -8.12
CA PRO A 107 0.50 3.81 -8.52
C PRO A 107 -0.70 4.66 -8.97
N LEU A 108 -0.66 5.96 -8.70
CA LEU A 108 -1.69 6.92 -9.13
C LEU A 108 -1.22 7.85 -10.26
N ARG A 109 -0.03 7.60 -10.81
CA ARG A 109 0.42 8.14 -12.10
C ARG A 109 0.80 7.00 -13.04
N PHE A 110 0.93 7.33 -14.33
CA PHE A 110 1.45 6.39 -15.33
C PHE A 110 2.98 6.45 -15.38
N GLU A 111 3.54 5.76 -16.37
CA GLU A 111 4.98 5.67 -16.60
C GLU A 111 5.68 7.03 -16.55
N GLY A 112 6.72 7.12 -15.70
CA GLY A 112 7.51 8.34 -15.49
C GLY A 112 6.69 9.50 -14.89
N GLY A 113 5.72 9.18 -14.04
CA GLY A 113 4.88 10.17 -13.37
C GLY A 113 3.82 10.84 -14.25
N ALA A 114 3.60 10.33 -15.47
CA ALA A 114 2.66 10.94 -16.40
C ALA A 114 1.22 10.93 -15.85
N VAL A 115 0.55 12.09 -15.88
CA VAL A 115 -0.86 12.24 -15.44
C VAL A 115 -1.83 11.56 -16.40
N THR A 116 -1.45 11.44 -17.67
CA THR A 116 -2.27 10.80 -18.68
C THR A 116 -1.50 9.76 -19.47
N LYS A 117 -2.24 8.78 -20.01
CA LYS A 117 -1.70 7.76 -20.91
C LYS A 117 -2.63 7.58 -22.10
N LYS A 118 -2.05 7.59 -23.30
CA LYS A 118 -2.75 7.22 -24.52
C LYS A 118 -2.76 5.70 -24.67
N HIS A 119 -3.94 5.12 -24.85
CA HIS A 119 -4.10 3.71 -25.20
C HIS A 119 -5.10 3.57 -26.35
N GLY A 120 -4.59 3.20 -27.52
CA GLY A 120 -5.33 3.27 -28.77
C GLY A 120 -5.70 4.72 -29.12
N ARG A 121 -6.99 4.98 -29.33
CA ARG A 121 -7.53 6.31 -29.66
C ARG A 121 -7.98 7.13 -28.45
N ARG A 122 -7.85 6.59 -27.24
CA ARG A 122 -8.35 7.23 -26.01
C ARG A 122 -7.19 7.63 -25.10
N THR A 123 -7.40 8.74 -24.39
CA THR A 123 -6.52 9.20 -23.31
C THR A 123 -7.17 8.84 -21.99
N TYR A 124 -6.36 8.35 -21.06
CA TYR A 124 -6.81 7.95 -19.73
C TYR A 124 -6.05 8.74 -18.67
N THR A 125 -6.69 8.98 -17.53
CA THR A 125 -6.10 9.51 -16.31
C THR A 125 -6.40 8.58 -15.13
N MET A 126 -5.63 8.68 -14.06
CA MET A 126 -5.97 8.06 -12.79
C MET A 126 -6.88 9.03 -12.00
N PRO A 127 -7.97 8.55 -11.38
CA PRO A 127 -8.78 9.42 -10.56
C PRO A 127 -7.97 9.91 -9.35
N PRO A 128 -8.08 11.20 -8.96
CA PRO A 128 -7.38 11.74 -7.82
C PRO A 128 -7.89 11.09 -6.53
N VAL A 129 -6.99 10.83 -5.61
CA VAL A 129 -7.30 10.36 -4.26
C VAL A 129 -6.75 11.38 -3.28
N ASP A 130 -7.62 11.92 -2.44
CA ASP A 130 -7.25 12.92 -1.45
C ASP A 130 -7.02 12.25 -0.10
N LEU A 131 -5.87 12.52 0.49
CA LEU A 131 -5.49 12.15 1.84
C LEU A 131 -5.37 13.45 2.64
N GLN A 132 -6.47 13.88 3.28
CA GLN A 132 -6.47 15.07 4.15
C GLN A 132 -6.00 16.36 3.45
N GLY A 133 -6.49 16.61 2.24
CA GLY A 133 -6.08 17.78 1.46
C GLY A 133 -4.74 17.64 0.74
N ARG A 134 -4.11 16.44 0.77
CA ARG A 134 -2.91 16.12 0.00
C ARG A 134 -3.24 15.04 -1.03
N GLU A 135 -2.87 15.27 -2.28
CA GLU A 135 -3.05 14.26 -3.34
C GLU A 135 -2.13 13.05 -3.06
N ALA A 136 -2.73 11.86 -3.00
CA ALA A 136 -2.01 10.60 -2.94
C ALA A 136 -1.30 10.33 -4.27
N LEU A 137 -0.07 9.82 -4.18
CA LEU A 137 0.66 9.27 -5.33
C LEU A 137 0.61 7.75 -5.38
N TYR A 138 0.38 7.12 -4.22
CA TYR A 138 0.40 5.67 -4.06
C TYR A 138 -0.70 5.21 -3.10
N LEU A 139 -1.23 4.01 -3.34
CA LEU A 139 -2.07 3.29 -2.39
C LEU A 139 -1.50 1.91 -2.10
N ILE A 140 -1.23 1.61 -0.84
CA ILE A 140 -0.82 0.29 -0.37
C ILE A 140 -2.01 -0.41 0.29
N TYR A 141 -2.30 -1.62 -0.17
CA TYR A 141 -3.38 -2.45 0.33
C TYR A 141 -2.82 -3.61 1.15
N LEU A 142 -3.31 -3.80 2.37
CA LEU A 142 -3.02 -4.99 3.18
C LEU A 142 -4.20 -5.96 3.14
N LEU A 143 -3.92 -7.24 2.86
CA LEU A 143 -4.95 -8.27 2.77
C LEU A 143 -5.24 -8.91 4.11
N ALA A 144 -6.36 -8.55 4.74
CA ALA A 144 -6.86 -9.23 5.93
C ALA A 144 -7.60 -10.54 5.57
N PRO A 145 -7.53 -11.58 6.42
CA PRO A 145 -6.70 -11.68 7.63
C PRO A 145 -5.24 -12.06 7.35
N ARG A 146 -4.90 -12.42 6.11
CA ARG A 146 -3.62 -13.05 5.73
C ARG A 146 -2.38 -12.29 6.20
N PHE A 147 -2.33 -10.97 5.98
CA PHE A 147 -1.22 -10.14 6.41
C PHE A 147 -1.02 -10.20 7.92
N PHE A 148 -2.09 -10.10 8.70
CA PHE A 148 -2.03 -10.09 10.17
C PHE A 148 -1.62 -11.46 10.74
N ASP A 149 -1.89 -12.53 10.02
CA ASP A 149 -1.56 -13.88 10.46
C ASP A 149 -0.12 -14.28 10.06
N LEU A 150 0.67 -13.38 9.44
CA LEU A 150 2.11 -13.55 9.24
C LEU A 150 2.89 -13.41 10.56
N PRO A 151 4.10 -14.00 10.68
CA PRO A 151 5.05 -13.64 11.73
C PRO A 151 5.40 -12.14 11.70
N GLN A 152 5.67 -11.55 12.87
CA GLN A 152 5.98 -10.10 13.01
C GLN A 152 7.02 -9.62 12.00
N ARG A 153 8.14 -10.34 11.88
CA ARG A 153 9.22 -10.00 10.92
C ARG A 153 8.76 -10.06 9.47
N ARG A 154 7.94 -11.05 9.10
CA ARG A 154 7.41 -11.16 7.74
C ARG A 154 6.44 -10.03 7.41
N LYS A 155 5.69 -9.50 8.38
CA LYS A 155 4.88 -8.29 8.16
C LYS A 155 5.74 -7.07 7.85
N LEU A 156 6.82 -6.86 8.61
CA LEU A 156 7.76 -5.77 8.37
C LEU A 156 8.39 -5.90 6.97
N HIS A 157 8.90 -7.08 6.63
CA HIS A 157 9.42 -7.37 5.30
C HIS A 157 8.39 -7.06 4.20
N THR A 158 7.13 -7.45 4.37
CA THR A 158 6.06 -7.14 3.40
C THR A 158 5.82 -5.63 3.27
N ILE A 159 5.85 -4.87 4.36
CA ILE A 159 5.69 -3.40 4.28
C ILE A 159 6.87 -2.78 3.51
N ILE A 160 8.10 -3.19 3.82
CA ILE A 160 9.31 -2.72 3.12
C ILE A 160 9.29 -3.12 1.64
N HIS A 161 8.78 -4.31 1.31
CA HIS A 161 8.56 -4.76 -0.07
C HIS A 161 7.67 -3.77 -0.84
N GLU A 162 6.50 -3.42 -0.28
CA GLU A 162 5.59 -2.47 -0.94
C GLU A 162 6.19 -1.06 -1.05
N LEU A 163 6.92 -0.61 -0.03
CA LEU A 163 7.63 0.68 -0.09
C LEU A 163 8.73 0.67 -1.15
N TYR A 164 9.46 -0.43 -1.31
CA TYR A 164 10.53 -0.53 -2.30
C TYR A 164 10.02 -0.54 -3.75
N HIS A 165 8.74 -0.87 -3.96
CA HIS A 165 8.08 -0.68 -5.26
C HIS A 165 7.86 0.79 -5.63
N ILE A 166 7.95 1.74 -4.70
CA ILE A 166 7.82 3.17 -5.00
C ILE A 166 9.00 3.62 -5.88
N SER A 167 8.69 4.43 -6.90
CA SER A 167 9.67 4.99 -7.81
C SER A 167 10.70 5.83 -7.05
N PRO A 168 12.01 5.70 -7.34
CA PRO A 168 13.05 6.56 -6.79
C PRO A 168 12.78 8.07 -6.93
N GLU A 169 12.06 8.46 -7.99
CA GLU A 169 11.71 9.87 -8.28
C GLU A 169 10.46 10.33 -7.53
N PHE A 170 9.78 9.43 -6.80
CA PHE A 170 8.55 9.68 -6.05
C PHE A 170 7.47 10.41 -6.88
N ASP A 171 7.29 9.96 -8.12
CA ASP A 171 6.50 10.62 -9.16
C ASP A 171 5.09 10.02 -9.33
N GLY A 172 4.70 9.07 -8.47
CA GLY A 172 3.44 8.33 -8.57
C GLY A 172 3.48 7.14 -9.52
N ASP A 173 4.62 6.82 -10.14
CA ASP A 173 4.87 5.56 -10.86
C ASP A 173 5.57 4.54 -9.94
N LEU A 174 5.63 3.28 -10.35
CA LEU A 174 6.40 2.26 -9.65
C LEU A 174 7.86 2.26 -10.11
N ARG A 175 8.76 1.80 -9.23
CA ARG A 175 10.15 1.47 -9.55
C ARG A 175 10.20 0.53 -10.75
N ARG A 176 10.96 0.93 -11.76
CA ARG A 176 11.18 0.14 -12.99
C ARG A 176 12.57 -0.44 -13.02
N PHE A 177 12.66 -1.75 -13.16
CA PHE A 177 13.90 -2.46 -13.42
C PHE A 177 14.08 -2.69 -14.92
N PRO A 178 15.32 -2.66 -15.43
CA PRO A 178 15.58 -2.91 -16.84
C PRO A 178 15.14 -4.33 -17.25
N GLY A 179 14.70 -4.46 -18.51
CA GLY A 179 14.30 -5.73 -19.12
C GLY A 179 12.81 -6.05 -19.00
N ARG A 180 12.44 -7.30 -19.34
CA ARG A 180 11.03 -7.74 -19.47
C ARG A 180 10.27 -7.72 -18.14
N ARG A 181 10.96 -7.83 -17.00
CA ARG A 181 10.40 -7.91 -15.65
C ARG A 181 10.55 -6.57 -14.93
N TRP A 182 9.83 -5.58 -15.43
CA TRP A 182 9.96 -4.19 -14.98
C TRP A 182 9.66 -3.99 -13.48
N ALA A 183 8.86 -4.83 -12.83
CA ALA A 183 8.47 -4.64 -11.42
C ALA A 183 9.39 -5.31 -10.39
N HIS A 184 10.14 -6.36 -10.76
CA HIS A 184 10.95 -7.17 -9.82
C HIS A 184 12.35 -7.51 -10.36
N GLY A 185 12.76 -6.91 -11.48
CA GLY A 185 14.06 -7.17 -12.08
C GLY A 185 14.24 -8.60 -12.59
N PRO A 186 15.50 -9.01 -12.84
CA PRO A 186 15.81 -10.24 -13.56
C PRO A 186 15.41 -11.52 -12.80
N SER A 187 15.52 -11.53 -11.47
CA SER A 187 15.13 -12.67 -10.62
C SER A 187 14.32 -12.21 -9.42
N ARG A 188 13.35 -13.05 -9.01
CA ARG A 188 12.54 -12.79 -7.82
C ARG A 188 13.37 -12.95 -6.56
N GLU A 189 14.31 -13.87 -6.61
CA GLU A 189 15.24 -14.21 -5.54
C GLU A 189 16.12 -13.01 -5.17
N ALA A 190 16.72 -12.32 -6.16
CA ALA A 190 17.53 -11.13 -5.90
C ALA A 190 16.70 -9.96 -5.37
N TYR A 191 15.46 -9.84 -5.82
CA TYR A 191 14.52 -8.87 -5.27
C TYR A 191 14.21 -9.18 -3.81
N ASP A 192 13.85 -10.44 -3.49
CA ASP A 192 13.56 -10.88 -2.14
C ASP A 192 14.79 -10.73 -1.20
N GLU A 193 16.00 -11.02 -1.68
CA GLU A 193 17.26 -10.76 -0.96
C GLU A 193 17.48 -9.27 -0.66
N THR A 194 17.16 -8.40 -1.63
CA THR A 194 17.22 -6.94 -1.43
C THR A 194 16.29 -6.51 -0.31
N ILE A 195 15.04 -7.00 -0.31
CA ILE A 195 14.06 -6.65 0.74
C ILE A 195 14.49 -7.19 2.11
N GLU A 196 15.06 -8.40 2.16
CA GLU A 196 15.59 -8.95 3.40
C GLU A 196 16.72 -8.07 3.95
N GLY A 197 17.65 -7.64 3.08
CA GLY A 197 18.73 -6.71 3.46
C GLY A 197 18.23 -5.36 3.97
N LEU A 198 17.20 -4.78 3.34
CA LEU A 198 16.56 -3.54 3.82
C LEU A 198 15.83 -3.74 5.15
N THR A 199 15.25 -4.92 5.37
CA THR A 199 14.61 -5.29 6.64
C THR A 199 15.64 -5.37 7.78
N GLU A 200 16.79 -6.01 7.54
CA GLU A 200 17.87 -6.04 8.52
C GLU A 200 18.48 -4.66 8.76
N LEU A 201 18.63 -3.86 7.71
CA LEU A 201 19.15 -2.49 7.83
C LEU A 201 18.27 -1.65 8.75
N TYR A 202 16.94 -1.71 8.59
CA TYR A 202 16.00 -0.99 9.45
C TYR A 202 16.10 -1.43 10.92
N LEU A 203 16.16 -2.74 11.18
CA LEU A 203 16.28 -3.26 12.54
C LEU A 203 17.62 -2.89 13.18
N THR A 204 18.71 -2.94 12.42
CA THR A 204 20.05 -2.53 12.87
C THR A 204 20.09 -1.03 13.17
N ALA A 205 19.55 -0.20 12.28
CA ALA A 205 19.44 1.24 12.48
C ALA A 205 18.51 1.60 13.67
N SER A 206 17.68 0.66 14.09
CA SER A 206 16.82 0.76 15.27
C SER A 206 17.48 0.22 16.56
N GLY A 207 18.80 0.03 16.56
CA GLY A 207 19.54 -0.47 17.72
C GLY A 207 19.53 -1.99 17.87
N GLY A 208 19.10 -2.74 16.84
CA GLY A 208 18.96 -4.19 16.89
C GLY A 208 17.70 -4.67 17.62
N GLU A 209 16.82 -3.75 18.02
CA GLU A 209 15.56 -4.03 18.70
C GLU A 209 14.36 -3.73 17.80
N TRP A 210 13.15 -4.07 18.27
CA TRP A 210 11.89 -3.71 17.62
C TRP A 210 11.41 -2.35 18.13
N PRO A 211 11.46 -1.27 17.33
CA PRO A 211 10.92 0.03 17.74
C PRO A 211 9.47 -0.04 18.17
N GLU A 212 9.05 0.85 19.07
CA GLU A 212 7.66 0.92 19.51
C GLU A 212 6.69 1.12 18.33
N VAL A 213 7.07 1.85 17.28
CA VAL A 213 6.25 2.03 16.07
C VAL A 213 5.94 0.70 15.35
N THR A 214 6.69 -0.38 15.62
CA THR A 214 6.44 -1.72 15.09
C THR A 214 5.55 -2.59 15.99
N SER A 215 5.14 -2.11 17.17
CA SER A 215 4.49 -2.93 18.19
C SER A 215 3.18 -3.56 17.68
N PHE A 216 2.44 -2.87 16.80
CA PHE A 216 1.21 -3.40 16.19
C PHE A 216 1.44 -4.66 15.34
N LEU A 217 2.65 -4.86 14.80
CA LEU A 217 2.99 -6.02 13.98
C LEU A 217 2.97 -7.34 14.78
N ARG A 218 3.02 -7.27 16.12
CA ARG A 218 2.94 -8.45 17.00
C ARG A 218 1.56 -9.10 16.99
N TYR A 219 0.51 -8.34 16.67
CA TYR A 219 -0.87 -8.82 16.82
C TYR A 219 -1.35 -9.60 15.59
N SER A 220 -1.92 -10.78 15.84
CA SER A 220 -2.66 -11.54 14.83
C SER A 220 -4.02 -10.89 14.53
N HIS A 221 -4.70 -11.32 13.46
CA HIS A 221 -6.06 -10.83 13.20
C HIS A 221 -7.03 -11.14 14.36
N ARG A 222 -6.80 -12.27 15.04
CA ARG A 222 -7.56 -12.66 16.24
C ARG A 222 -7.26 -11.73 17.40
N ASP A 223 -6.00 -11.39 17.63
CA ASP A 223 -5.60 -10.48 18.70
C ASP A 223 -6.18 -9.08 18.48
N CYS A 224 -6.18 -8.59 17.23
CA CYS A 224 -6.76 -7.27 16.94
C CYS A 224 -8.24 -7.19 17.34
N ARG A 225 -9.03 -8.24 17.05
CA ARG A 225 -10.43 -8.31 17.49
C ARG A 225 -10.59 -8.43 19.00
N ARG A 226 -9.72 -9.22 19.66
CA ARG A 226 -9.81 -9.50 21.10
C ARG A 226 -9.38 -8.30 21.95
N LEU A 227 -8.32 -7.60 21.54
CA LEU A 227 -7.65 -6.56 22.32
C LEU A 227 -8.14 -5.16 21.97
N PHE A 228 -8.48 -4.91 20.70
CA PHE A 228 -8.84 -3.58 20.21
C PHE A 228 -10.26 -3.50 19.63
N GLY A 229 -11.06 -4.58 19.72
CA GLY A 229 -12.39 -4.63 19.09
C GLY A 229 -12.39 -4.81 17.57
N GLY A 230 -11.22 -4.79 16.91
CA GLY A 230 -11.09 -4.96 15.47
C GLY A 230 -9.91 -4.22 14.88
N ILE A 231 -9.99 -3.95 13.57
CA ILE A 231 -9.01 -3.16 12.82
C ILE A 231 -9.77 -2.02 12.14
N ARG A 232 -9.28 -0.80 12.30
CA ARG A 232 -9.80 0.42 11.69
C ARG A 232 -8.84 0.94 10.63
N ALA A 233 -9.25 0.85 9.38
CA ALA A 233 -8.57 1.44 8.23
C ALA A 233 -9.60 1.69 7.13
N PRO A 234 -9.36 2.65 6.23
CA PRO A 234 -10.25 2.85 5.10
C PRO A 234 -10.27 1.60 4.20
N VAL A 235 -11.41 1.37 3.55
CA VAL A 235 -11.58 0.35 2.52
C VAL A 235 -11.82 1.07 1.20
N ILE A 236 -10.71 1.41 0.55
CA ILE A 236 -10.72 2.16 -0.70
C ILE A 236 -10.94 1.15 -1.83
N ALA A 237 -11.88 1.44 -2.74
CA ALA A 237 -12.00 0.66 -3.97
C ALA A 237 -10.75 0.90 -4.81
N ARG A 238 -10.15 -0.17 -5.36
CA ARG A 238 -8.95 -0.05 -6.18
C ARG A 238 -9.20 0.93 -7.35
N PRO A 239 -8.44 2.04 -7.46
CA PRO A 239 -8.55 2.95 -8.58
C PRO A 239 -8.18 2.27 -9.89
N HIS A 240 -8.93 2.59 -10.94
CA HIS A 240 -8.67 2.14 -12.29
C HIS A 240 -8.60 3.36 -13.22
N PRO A 241 -7.81 3.32 -14.32
CA PRO A 241 -7.77 4.39 -15.30
C PRO A 241 -9.16 4.72 -15.83
N VAL A 242 -9.51 6.00 -15.85
CA VAL A 242 -10.74 6.55 -16.42
C VAL A 242 -10.43 7.40 -17.65
N PRO A 243 -11.34 7.57 -18.62
CA PRO A 243 -11.14 8.52 -19.71
C PRO A 243 -10.82 9.92 -19.15
N ALA A 244 -9.75 10.53 -19.69
CA ALA A 244 -9.33 11.89 -19.35
C ALA A 244 -10.20 12.94 -20.05
#